data_AF-A0A075I4P1-F1
#
_entry.id   AF-A0A075I4P1-F1
#
_cell.length_a   1.000
_cell.length_b   1.000
_cell.length_c   1.000
_cell.angle_alpha   90.00
_cell.angle_beta   90.00
_cell.angle_gamma   90.00
#
_symmetry.space_group_name_H-M   'P 1'
#
loop_
_entity.id
_entity.type
_entity.pdbx_description
1 polymer ?
#
loop_
_entity_poly.entity_id
_entity_poly.type
_entity_poly.pdbx_seq_one_letter_code
_entity_poly.pdbx_strand_id
1 'polypeptide(L)'
;MQTRKGQNIEDQSMQVIDNEVGPHSYDELEWPIVRRMIHSTADFDFAGKNKIIFHKDAISSGMSALKNGCSIICDVNGLVGLLNKQNPKDFGNEVICNISDSSVIEAAKKMARRGQRYLCVLFPLK
;
A
#
# COMPACT_ATOMS: atom_id res chain seq x y z
N MET A 1 13.86 -4.29 -15.37
CA MET A 1 12.95 -3.74 -16.41
C MET A 1 12.08 -4.89 -16.92
N GLN A 2 10.76 -4.70 -16.99
CA GLN A 2 9.83 -5.74 -17.47
C GLN A 2 10.04 -6.00 -18.96
N THR A 3 9.83 -7.23 -19.41
CA THR A 3 9.92 -7.55 -20.85
C THR A 3 8.69 -7.03 -21.58
N ARG A 4 8.82 -6.74 -22.88
CA ARG A 4 7.67 -6.34 -23.72
C ARG A 4 6.51 -7.34 -23.64
N LYS A 5 6.82 -8.64 -23.60
CA LYS A 5 5.82 -9.69 -23.41
C LYS A 5 5.12 -9.57 -22.06
N GLY A 6 5.87 -9.30 -20.99
CA GLY A 6 5.32 -9.08 -19.66
C GLY A 6 4.38 -7.88 -19.60
N GLN A 7 4.77 -6.76 -20.21
CA GLN A 7 3.90 -5.57 -20.31
C GLN A 7 2.60 -5.89 -21.05
N ASN A 8 2.66 -6.56 -22.20
CA ASN A 8 1.45 -6.93 -22.94
C ASN A 8 0.49 -7.82 -22.13
N ILE A 9 1.02 -8.74 -21.32
CA ILE A 9 0.20 -9.60 -20.45
C ILE A 9 -0.49 -8.75 -19.36
N GLU A 10 0.23 -7.80 -18.77
CA GLU A 10 -0.32 -6.89 -17.78
C GLU A 10 -1.42 -6.01 -18.39
N ASP A 11 -1.16 -5.42 -19.56
CA ASP A 11 -2.14 -4.58 -20.28
C ASP A 11 -3.42 -5.37 -20.61
N GLN A 12 -3.29 -6.61 -21.10
CA GLN A 12 -4.42 -7.50 -21.33
C GLN A 12 -5.16 -7.83 -20.03
N SER A 13 -4.45 -8.04 -18.92
CA SER A 13 -5.06 -8.30 -17.62
C SER A 13 -5.87 -7.10 -17.14
N MET A 14 -5.34 -5.88 -17.30
CA MET A 14 -6.07 -4.65 -16.94
C MET A 14 -7.34 -4.50 -17.78
N GLN A 15 -7.28 -4.79 -19.08
CA GLN A 15 -8.47 -4.77 -19.95
C GLN A 15 -9.53 -5.78 -19.53
N VAL A 16 -9.14 -7.00 -19.14
CA VAL A 16 -10.07 -8.00 -18.62
C VAL A 16 -10.73 -7.51 -17.34
N ILE A 17 -9.96 -6.91 -16.42
CA ILE A 17 -10.51 -6.37 -15.17
C ILE A 17 -11.50 -5.24 -15.46
N ASP A 18 -11.15 -4.30 -16.34
CA ASP A 18 -12.01 -3.18 -16.72
C ASP A 18 -13.34 -3.68 -17.31
N ASN A 19 -13.31 -4.70 -18.17
CA ASN A 19 -14.51 -5.27 -18.79
C ASN A 19 -15.39 -6.05 -17.80
N GLU A 20 -14.79 -6.82 -16.90
CA GLU A 20 -15.52 -7.65 -15.92
C GLU A 20 -16.15 -6.81 -14.82
N VAL A 21 -15.45 -5.77 -14.33
CA VAL A 21 -16.00 -4.84 -13.33
C VAL A 21 -17.09 -3.97 -13.96
N GLY A 22 -16.88 -3.50 -15.19
CA GLY A 22 -17.82 -2.61 -15.85
C GLY A 22 -17.98 -1.27 -15.11
N PRO A 23 -19.19 -0.68 -15.10
CA PRO A 23 -19.41 0.61 -14.44
C PRO A 23 -19.13 0.58 -12.93
N HIS A 24 -18.28 1.49 -12.46
CA HIS A 24 -17.94 1.68 -11.05
C HIS A 24 -18.02 3.15 -10.63
N SER A 25 -18.03 3.41 -9.33
CA SER A 25 -18.11 4.77 -8.78
C SER A 25 -16.76 5.47 -8.58
N TYR A 26 -15.64 4.77 -8.79
CA TYR A 26 -14.30 5.32 -8.60
C TYR A 26 -13.94 6.33 -9.67
N ASP A 27 -13.25 7.40 -9.27
CA ASP A 27 -12.72 8.41 -10.20
C ASP A 27 -11.43 7.95 -10.92
N GLU A 28 -10.88 8.83 -11.78
CA GLU A 28 -9.69 8.54 -12.59
C GLU A 28 -8.42 8.29 -11.76
N LEU A 29 -8.36 8.77 -10.51
CA LEU A 29 -7.23 8.58 -9.61
C LEU A 29 -7.42 7.36 -8.71
N GLU A 30 -8.66 7.09 -8.29
CA GLU A 30 -9.04 5.95 -7.45
C GLU A 30 -9.01 4.63 -8.23
N TRP A 31 -9.55 4.62 -9.46
CA TRP A 31 -9.71 3.40 -10.24
C TRP A 31 -8.38 2.66 -10.50
N PRO A 32 -7.27 3.31 -10.89
CA PRO A 32 -5.98 2.64 -11.06
C PRO A 32 -5.49 1.90 -9.80
N ILE A 33 -5.82 2.42 -8.61
CA ILE A 33 -5.44 1.80 -7.33
C ILE A 33 -6.28 0.54 -7.11
N VAL A 34 -7.61 0.65 -7.24
CA VAL A 34 -8.54 -0.48 -7.06
C VAL A 34 -8.24 -1.57 -8.10
N ARG A 35 -8.05 -1.20 -9.36
CA ARG A 35 -7.69 -2.13 -10.45
C ARG A 35 -6.40 -2.87 -10.17
N ARG A 36 -5.38 -2.18 -9.62
CA ARG A 36 -4.12 -2.84 -9.22
C ARG A 36 -4.33 -3.81 -8.05
N MET A 37 -5.20 -3.49 -7.08
CA MET A 37 -5.56 -4.42 -6.01
C MET A 37 -6.20 -5.68 -6.57
N ILE A 38 -7.21 -5.56 -7.43
CA ILE A 38 -7.87 -6.69 -8.10
C ILE A 38 -6.86 -7.50 -8.92
N HIS A 39 -5.97 -6.85 -9.66
CA HIS A 39 -4.92 -7.55 -10.43
C HIS A 39 -4.01 -8.40 -9.53
N SER A 40 -3.67 -7.91 -8.35
CA SER A 40 -2.81 -8.62 -7.41
C SER A 40 -3.51 -9.74 -6.64
N THR A 41 -4.84 -9.68 -6.48
CA THR A 41 -5.61 -10.63 -5.67
C THR A 41 -6.54 -11.54 -6.48
N ALA A 42 -6.82 -11.20 -7.73
CA ALA A 42 -7.90 -11.76 -8.55
C ALA A 42 -9.29 -11.69 -7.89
N ASP A 43 -9.50 -10.73 -6.97
CA ASP A 43 -10.74 -10.58 -6.22
C ASP A 43 -11.50 -9.31 -6.67
N PHE A 44 -12.58 -9.51 -7.41
CA PHE A 44 -13.43 -8.45 -7.95
C PHE A 44 -14.33 -7.79 -6.89
N ASP A 45 -14.47 -8.37 -5.70
CA ASP A 45 -15.30 -7.78 -4.64
C ASP A 45 -14.72 -6.45 -4.13
N PHE A 46 -13.44 -6.14 -4.39
CA PHE A 46 -12.85 -4.81 -4.12
C PHE A 46 -13.45 -3.68 -4.95
N ALA A 47 -14.16 -3.98 -6.05
CA ALA A 47 -14.99 -3.02 -6.77
C ALA A 47 -16.50 -3.19 -6.50
N GLY A 48 -16.89 -4.27 -5.84
CA GLY A 48 -18.28 -4.61 -5.55
C GLY A 48 -18.63 -4.47 -4.06
N LYS A 49 -18.86 -5.61 -3.40
CA LYS A 49 -19.36 -5.68 -2.01
C LYS A 49 -18.37 -5.11 -0.99
N ASN A 50 -17.08 -5.36 -1.20
CA ASN A 50 -15.98 -4.94 -0.34
C ASN A 50 -15.27 -3.72 -0.92
N LYS A 51 -16.05 -2.77 -1.45
CA LYS A 51 -15.53 -1.58 -2.11
C LYS A 51 -14.51 -0.84 -1.23
N ILE A 52 -13.45 -0.37 -1.86
CA ILE A 52 -12.44 0.49 -1.23
C ILE A 52 -13.05 1.86 -0.97
N ILE A 53 -12.77 2.42 0.21
CA ILE A 53 -13.24 3.75 0.59
C ILE A 53 -12.01 4.65 0.68
N PHE A 54 -12.02 5.73 -0.10
CA PHE A 54 -10.97 6.74 -0.07
C PHE A 54 -11.43 7.94 0.75
N HIS A 55 -10.53 8.45 1.59
CA HIS A 55 -10.70 9.79 2.13
C HIS A 55 -10.48 10.81 1.01
N LYS A 56 -11.22 11.94 1.02
CA LYS A 56 -11.17 12.98 -0.02
C LYS A 56 -9.76 13.46 -0.40
N ASP A 57 -8.84 13.47 0.56
CA ASP A 57 -7.46 13.95 0.39
C ASP A 57 -6.42 12.81 0.41
N ALA A 58 -6.85 11.53 0.41
CA ALA A 58 -5.95 10.40 0.57
C ALA A 58 -4.89 10.34 -0.55
N ILE A 59 -5.34 10.41 -1.81
CA ILE A 59 -4.46 10.30 -2.97
C ILE A 59 -3.60 11.56 -3.10
N SER A 60 -4.20 12.75 -3.03
CA SER A 60 -3.49 14.02 -3.18
C SER A 60 -2.43 14.23 -2.09
N SER A 61 -2.77 13.99 -0.82
CA SER A 61 -1.79 14.12 0.27
C SER A 61 -0.73 13.03 0.22
N GLY A 62 -1.09 11.79 -0.13
CA GLY A 62 -0.14 10.69 -0.27
C GLY A 62 0.88 10.95 -1.37
N MET A 63 0.43 11.40 -2.56
CA MET A 63 1.34 11.78 -3.64
C MET A 63 2.24 12.96 -3.25
N SER A 64 1.70 13.97 -2.56
CA SER A 64 2.49 15.11 -2.11
C SER A 64 3.56 14.70 -1.09
N ALA A 65 3.20 13.88 -0.10
CA ALA A 65 4.12 13.38 0.91
C ALA A 65 5.24 12.55 0.28
N LEU A 66 4.91 11.64 -0.64
CA LEU A 66 5.90 10.83 -1.36
C LEU A 66 6.87 11.71 -2.16
N LYS A 67 6.37 12.68 -2.92
CA LYS A 67 7.20 13.62 -3.69
C LYS A 67 8.11 14.48 -2.81
N ASN A 68 7.68 14.77 -1.58
CA ASN A 68 8.43 15.55 -0.61
C ASN A 68 9.39 14.70 0.26
N GLY A 69 9.62 13.43 -0.10
CA GLY A 69 10.58 12.58 0.61
C GLY A 69 10.12 12.09 1.97
N CYS A 70 8.81 11.96 2.22
CA CYS A 70 8.34 11.42 3.49
C CYS A 70 8.87 9.99 3.73
N SER A 71 9.00 9.60 5.00
CA SER A 71 9.25 8.19 5.35
C SER A 71 8.00 7.34 5.08
N ILE A 72 8.18 6.15 4.51
CA ILE A 72 7.14 5.14 4.30
C ILE A 72 7.27 4.11 5.42
N ILE A 73 6.28 4.12 6.31
CA ILE A 73 6.27 3.29 7.50
C ILE A 73 5.47 2.01 7.21
N CYS A 74 6.07 0.85 7.43
CA CYS A 74 5.49 -0.47 7.16
C CYS A 74 5.41 -1.30 8.44
N ASP A 75 4.33 -2.07 8.61
CA ASP A 75 4.08 -2.92 9.78
C ASP A 75 4.70 -4.31 9.68
N VAL A 76 4.94 -4.82 8.45
CA VAL A 76 5.55 -6.13 8.21
C VAL A 76 6.73 -6.07 7.23
N ASN A 77 7.80 -6.80 7.55
CA ASN A 77 9.02 -6.83 6.72
C ASN A 77 8.74 -7.31 5.28
N GLY A 78 7.78 -8.21 5.09
CA GLY A 78 7.44 -8.75 3.78
C GLY A 78 6.99 -7.67 2.79
N LEU A 79 6.29 -6.63 3.28
CA LEU A 79 5.80 -5.54 2.44
C LEU A 79 6.94 -4.71 1.85
N VAL A 80 8.02 -4.51 2.60
CA VAL A 80 9.23 -3.80 2.13
C VAL A 80 9.82 -4.49 0.91
N GLY A 81 9.77 -5.83 0.85
CA GLY A 81 10.26 -6.63 -0.27
C GLY A 81 9.41 -6.50 -1.55
N LEU A 82 8.15 -6.07 -1.42
CA LEU A 82 7.21 -5.92 -2.55
C LEU A 82 7.30 -4.54 -3.21
N LEU A 83 7.93 -3.57 -2.56
CA LEU A 83 8.14 -2.24 -3.14
C LEU A 83 9.17 -2.30 -4.27
N ASN A 84 8.93 -1.54 -5.33
CA ASN A 84 9.96 -1.24 -6.31
C ASN A 84 11.10 -0.50 -5.58
N LYS A 85 12.31 -1.08 -5.54
CA LYS A 85 13.45 -0.53 -4.79
C LYS A 85 13.99 0.79 -5.34
N GLN A 86 13.66 1.14 -6.58
CA GLN A 86 14.13 2.35 -7.24
C GLN A 86 13.25 3.55 -6.88
N ASN A 87 11.91 3.38 -6.87
CA ASN A 87 11.00 4.51 -6.64
C ASN A 87 11.25 5.24 -5.30
N PRO A 88 11.32 4.58 -4.13
CA PRO A 88 11.63 5.28 -2.88
C PRO A 88 12.98 6.01 -2.93
N LYS A 89 13.98 5.49 -3.65
CA LYS A 89 15.27 6.15 -3.80
C LYS A 89 15.15 7.42 -4.66
N ASP A 90 14.43 7.33 -5.78
CA ASP A 90 14.24 8.44 -6.71
C ASP A 90 13.49 9.61 -6.05
N PHE A 91 12.55 9.30 -5.14
CA PHE A 91 11.77 10.29 -4.40
C PHE A 91 12.34 10.63 -3.01
N GLY A 92 13.47 10.03 -2.61
CA GLY A 92 14.09 10.27 -1.31
C GLY A 92 13.28 9.77 -0.10
N ASN A 93 12.38 8.79 -0.31
CA ASN A 93 11.58 8.20 0.76
C ASN A 93 12.37 7.13 1.52
N GLU A 94 12.43 7.27 2.84
CA GLU A 94 12.98 6.24 3.73
C GLU A 94 11.91 5.19 4.05
N VAL A 95 12.16 3.91 3.75
CA VAL A 95 11.24 2.82 4.11
C VAL A 95 11.63 2.25 5.47
N ILE A 96 10.73 2.37 6.45
CA ILE A 96 10.97 1.98 7.85
C ILE A 96 10.04 0.82 8.22
N CYS A 97 10.61 -0.26 8.76
CA CYS A 97 9.84 -1.36 9.34
C CYS A 97 10.52 -1.85 10.62
N ASN A 98 9.91 -1.57 11.77
CA ASN A 98 10.51 -1.84 13.08
C ASN A 98 9.91 -3.07 13.78
N ILE A 99 9.14 -3.90 13.06
CA ILE A 99 8.44 -5.06 13.63
C ILE A 99 9.39 -6.08 14.29
N SER A 100 10.65 -6.10 13.88
CA SER A 100 11.70 -6.98 14.41
C SER A 100 12.70 -6.26 15.32
N ASP A 101 12.49 -4.96 15.61
CA ASP A 101 13.34 -4.20 16.53
C ASP A 101 13.13 -4.69 17.97
N SER A 102 14.22 -5.03 18.67
CA SER A 102 14.17 -5.54 20.04
C SER A 102 13.52 -4.55 21.01
N SER A 103 13.75 -3.24 20.82
CA SER A 103 13.14 -2.20 21.64
C SER A 103 11.63 -2.11 21.46
N VAL A 104 11.14 -2.29 20.22
CA VAL A 104 9.70 -2.35 19.89
C VAL A 104 9.08 -3.60 20.50
N ILE A 105 9.74 -4.74 20.40
CA ILE A 105 9.27 -6.01 20.99
C ILE A 105 9.16 -5.90 22.53
N GLU A 106 10.15 -5.31 23.19
CA GLU A 106 10.13 -5.09 24.64
C GLU A 106 9.03 -4.13 25.08
N ALA A 107 8.90 -3.00 24.39
CA ALA A 107 7.85 -2.02 24.65
C ALA A 107 6.44 -2.64 24.45
N ALA A 108 6.27 -3.49 23.44
CA ALA A 108 5.02 -4.19 23.17
C ALA A 108 4.65 -5.16 24.29
N LYS A 109 5.62 -5.96 24.78
CA LYS A 109 5.43 -6.83 25.96
C LYS A 109 5.03 -6.03 27.21
N LYS A 110 5.57 -4.83 27.39
CA LYS A 110 5.24 -3.94 28.51
C LYS A 110 3.84 -3.33 28.39
N MET A 111 3.43 -2.92 27.18
CA MET A 111 2.10 -2.35 26.91
C MET A 111 0.98 -3.39 26.93
N ALA A 112 1.25 -4.62 26.46
CA ALA A 112 0.28 -5.71 26.51
C ALA A 112 -0.20 -6.00 27.95
N ARG A 113 0.70 -5.89 28.92
CA ARG A 113 0.39 -6.01 30.36
C ARG A 113 -0.53 -4.89 30.88
N ARG A 114 -0.71 -3.80 30.13
CA ARG A 114 -1.54 -2.62 30.48
C ARG A 114 -2.83 -2.54 29.67
N GLY A 115 -3.15 -3.54 28.83
CA GLY A 115 -4.36 -3.55 28.00
C GLY A 115 -4.36 -2.54 26.84
N GLN A 116 -3.19 -2.04 26.43
CA GLN A 116 -3.05 -1.06 25.34
C GLN A 116 -2.73 -1.71 23.98
N ARG A 117 -3.15 -1.05 22.89
CA ARG A 117 -3.03 -1.57 21.50
C ARG A 117 -1.58 -1.53 21.00
N TYR A 118 -1.12 -2.65 20.46
CA TYR A 118 0.23 -2.88 19.90
C TYR A 118 0.65 -1.86 18.81
N LEU A 119 -0.31 -1.29 18.08
CA LEU A 119 -0.04 -0.35 16.98
C LEU A 119 0.70 0.92 17.42
N CYS A 120 0.50 1.39 18.66
CA CYS A 120 1.20 2.56 19.19
C CYS A 120 2.71 2.32 19.45
N VAL A 121 3.16 1.07 19.48
CA VAL A 121 4.56 0.72 19.78
C VAL A 121 5.40 0.59 18.52
N LEU A 122 4.79 0.15 17.43
CA LEU A 122 5.47 -0.02 16.14
C LEU A 122 5.95 1.30 15.56
N PHE A 123 5.22 2.37 15.87
CA PHE A 123 5.43 3.70 15.30
C PHE A 123 5.46 4.76 16.41
N PRO A 124 6.56 4.87 17.17
CA PRO A 124 6.76 6.03 18.01
C PRO A 124 6.93 7.23 17.07
N LEU A 125 5.85 8.00 16.91
CA LEU A 125 5.92 9.30 16.24
C LEU A 125 6.99 10.10 16.99
N LYS A 126 8.09 10.43 16.30
CA LYS A 126 9.01 11.46 16.76
C LYS A 126 8.38 12.83 16.54
#